data_AF-A0A8I1NYK3-F1
#
_entry.id   AF-A0A8I1NYK3-F1
#
_cell.length_a   1.000
_cell.length_b   1.000
_cell.length_c   1.000
_cell.angle_alpha   90.00
_cell.angle_beta   90.00
_cell.angle_gamma   90.00
#
_symmetry.space_group_name_H-M   'P 1'
#
loop_
_entity.id
_entity.type
_entity.pdbx_description
1 polymer ?
#
loop_
_entity_poly.entity_id
_entity_poly.type
_entity_poly.pdbx_seq_one_letter_code
_entity_poly.pdbx_strand_id
1 'polypeptide(L)' 'MTRPKQDIHPLIVSQVANAKLLAIQIEAAAKRLAQLMDQLHGREFKFMVSHEDGVEMVMIAHGLKRGGSSRG' A
#
# COMPACT_ATOMS: atom_id res chain seq x y z
N MET A 1 -37.29 -18.77 -8.48
CA MET A 1 -36.57 -18.30 -7.29
C MET A 1 -35.48 -17.32 -7.73
N THR A 2 -35.76 -16.02 -7.69
CA THR A 2 -34.79 -14.97 -8.00
C THR A 2 -33.89 -14.76 -6.77
N ARG A 3 -32.57 -14.94 -6.93
CA ARG A 3 -31.61 -14.62 -5.87
C ARG A 3 -31.79 -13.15 -5.49
N PRO A 4 -31.87 -12.79 -4.20
CA PRO A 4 -31.84 -11.38 -3.81
C PRO A 4 -30.49 -10.81 -4.25
N LYS A 5 -30.52 -9.79 -5.11
CA LYS A 5 -29.35 -8.92 -5.30
C LYS A 5 -29.09 -8.28 -3.95
N GLN A 6 -27.97 -8.66 -3.31
CA GLN A 6 -27.47 -7.93 -2.16
C GLN A 6 -27.01 -6.57 -2.67
N ASP A 7 -27.90 -5.58 -2.61
CA ASP A 7 -27.52 -4.19 -2.84
C ASP A 7 -26.61 -3.78 -1.68
N ILE A 8 -25.30 -3.75 -1.96
CA ILE A 8 -24.29 -3.32 -1.00
C ILE A 8 -24.62 -1.87 -0.62
N HIS A 9 -24.74 -1.61 0.68
CA HIS A 9 -25.11 -0.29 1.18
C HIS A 9 -24.11 0.77 0.64
N PRO A 10 -24.56 1.91 0.08
CA PRO A 10 -23.68 2.91 -0.53
C PRO A 10 -22.55 3.42 0.40
N LEU A 11 -22.80 3.48 1.71
CA LEU A 11 -21.77 3.81 2.70
C LEU A 11 -20.60 2.81 2.71
N ILE A 12 -20.87 1.51 2.56
CA ILE A 12 -19.83 0.48 2.51
C ILE A 12 -18.97 0.66 1.25
N VAL A 13 -19.61 0.97 0.12
CA VAL A 13 -18.90 1.26 -1.14
C VAL A 13 -17.97 2.47 -0.98
N SER A 14 -18.46 3.55 -0.36
CA SER A 14 -17.65 4.75 -0.10
C SER A 14 -16.48 4.47 0.85
N GLN A 15 -16.71 3.70 1.92
CA GLN A 15 -15.66 3.30 2.85
C GLN A 15 -14.55 2.49 2.16
N VAL A 16 -14.93 1.52 1.31
CA VAL A 16 -13.97 0.72 0.53
C VAL A 16 -13.20 1.59 -0.46
N ALA A 17 -13.87 2.53 -1.14
CA ALA A 17 -13.20 3.45 -2.06
C ALA A 17 -12.18 4.35 -1.34
N ASN A 18 -12.54 4.89 -0.17
CA ASN A 18 -11.64 5.70 0.65
C ASN A 18 -10.44 4.88 1.14
N ALA A 19 -10.65 3.65 1.61
CA ALA A 19 -9.57 2.77 2.03
C ALA A 19 -8.57 2.48 0.90
N LYS A 20 -9.07 2.27 -0.34
CA LYS A 20 -8.22 2.08 -1.53
C LYS A 20 -7.39 3.33 -1.84
N LEU A 21 -7.99 4.52 -1.76
CA LEU A 21 -7.28 5.78 -1.98
C LEU A 21 -6.17 5.99 -0.94
N LEU A 22 -6.46 5.72 0.34
CA LEU A 22 -5.46 5.81 1.40
C LEU A 22 -4.30 4.84 1.19
N ALA A 23 -4.57 3.60 0.74
CA ALA A 23 -3.51 2.64 0.44
C ALA A 23 -2.56 3.14 -0.68
N ILE A 24 -3.12 3.74 -1.74
CA ILE A 24 -2.33 4.36 -2.82
C ILE A 24 -1.47 5.51 -2.28
N GLN A 25 -2.01 6.34 -1.38
CA GLN A 25 -1.28 7.45 -0.78
C GLN A 25 -0.12 6.96 0.10
N ILE A 26 -0.31 5.88 0.87
CA ILE A 26 0.75 5.27 1.68
C ILE A 26 1.88 4.77 0.78
N GLU A 27 1.56 4.09 -0.31
CA GLU A 27 2.56 3.59 -1.26
C GLU A 27 3.36 4.75 -1.88
N ALA A 28 2.68 5.81 -2.31
CA ALA A 28 3.33 7.01 -2.85
C ALA A 28 4.24 7.68 -1.83
N ALA A 29 3.82 7.78 -0.57
CA ALA A 29 4.62 8.33 0.52
C ALA A 29 5.87 7.48 0.81
N ALA A 30 5.72 6.15 0.86
CA ALA A 30 6.83 5.22 1.07
C ALA A 30 7.87 5.32 -0.05
N LYS A 31 7.42 5.40 -1.31
CA LYS A 31 8.29 5.62 -2.47
C LYS A 31 9.08 6.92 -2.36
N ARG A 32 8.41 8.02 -2.01
CA ARG A 32 9.06 9.32 -1.86
C ARG A 32 10.07 9.33 -0.71
N LEU A 33 9.76 8.65 0.39
CA LEU A 33 10.68 8.52 1.51
C LEU A 33 11.92 7.68 1.15
N ALA A 34 11.77 6.59 0.40
CA ALA A 34 12.92 5.84 -0.12
C ALA A 34 13.84 6.75 -0.98
N GLN A 35 13.27 7.55 -1.89
CA GLN A 35 14.04 8.50 -2.70
C GLN A 35 14.78 9.56 -1.87
N LEU A 36 14.19 10.03 -0.77
CA LEU A 36 14.86 10.96 0.15
C LEU A 36 16.02 10.28 0.88
N MET A 37 15.84 9.02 1.29
CA MET A 37 16.92 8.22 1.88
C MET A 37 18.04 7.99 0.87
N ASP A 38 17.73 7.80 -0.41
CA ASP A 38 18.72 7.69 -1.48
C ASP A 38 19.62 8.92 -1.54
N GLN A 39 18.99 10.09 -1.55
CA GLN A 39 19.67 11.38 -1.61
C GLN A 39 20.52 11.64 -0.37
N LEU A 40 19.99 11.32 0.81
CA LEU A 40 20.67 11.56 2.08
C LEU A 40 21.89 10.65 2.29
N HIS A 41 21.79 9.39 1.88
CA HIS A 41 22.80 8.37 2.19
C HIS A 41 23.67 7.96 0.99
N GLY A 42 23.33 8.39 -0.23
CA GLY A 42 24.05 8.04 -1.45
C GLY A 42 24.00 6.55 -1.79
N ARG A 43 22.92 5.85 -1.38
CA ARG A 43 22.72 4.41 -1.59
C ARG A 43 21.30 4.17 -2.11
N GLU A 44 21.07 3.08 -2.83
CA GLU A 44 19.72 2.71 -3.27
C GLU A 44 18.92 2.07 -2.11
N PHE A 45 17.95 2.81 -1.61
CA PHE A 45 16.86 2.39 -0.74
C PHE A 45 15.64 2.04 -1.58
N LYS A 46 14.95 0.99 -1.15
CA LYS A 46 13.64 0.64 -1.71
C LYS A 46 12.64 0.57 -0.58
N PHE A 47 11.37 0.54 -0.93
CA PHE A 47 10.29 0.33 0.01
C PHE A 47 9.55 -0.98 -0.29
N MET A 48 8.99 -1.59 0.74
CA MET A 48 8.13 -2.77 0.64
C MET A 48 6.88 -2.54 1.48
N VAL A 49 5.71 -2.80 0.91
CA VAL A 49 4.44 -2.84 1.67
C VAL A 49 4.00 -4.29 1.79
N SER A 50 4.07 -4.81 3.02
CA SER A 50 3.62 -6.17 3.35
C SER A 50 2.24 -6.15 3.97
N HIS A 51 1.42 -7.09 3.53
CA HIS A 51 0.06 -7.33 3.98
C HIS A 51 -0.12 -8.73 4.60
N GLU A 52 0.98 -9.37 5.05
CA GLU A 52 0.99 -10.74 5.53
C GLU A 52 0.46 -10.87 6.98
N ASP A 53 -0.25 -11.96 7.24
CA ASP A 53 -0.65 -12.45 8.58
C ASP A 53 -1.23 -11.41 9.54
N GLY A 54 -2.05 -10.48 9.03
CA GLY A 54 -2.75 -9.49 9.85
C GLY A 54 -1.87 -8.33 10.33
N VAL A 55 -0.64 -8.22 9.83
CA VAL A 55 0.26 -7.10 10.10
C VAL A 55 0.47 -6.30 8.81
N GLU A 56 0.11 -5.03 8.88
CA GLU A 56 0.34 -4.07 7.81
C GLU A 56 1.67 -3.35 8.08
N MET A 57 2.67 -3.57 7.23
CA MET A 57 4.02 -3.04 7.43
C MET A 57 4.54 -2.33 6.19
N VAL A 58 5.15 -1.17 6.40
CA VAL A 58 5.97 -0.47 5.41
C VAL A 58 7.43 -0.54 5.85
N MET A 59 8.26 -1.21 5.07
CA MET A 59 9.71 -1.27 5.30
C MET A 59 10.44 -0.42 4.26
N ILE A 60 11.39 0.41 4.69
CA ILE A 60 12.27 1.19 3.82
C ILE A 60 13.71 0.86 4.20
N ALA A 61 14.46 0.26 3.28
CA ALA A 61 15.80 -0.21 3.57
C ALA A 61 16.67 -0.27 2.31
N HIS A 62 17.99 -0.18 2.51
CA HIS A 62 18.97 -0.44 1.48
C HIS A 62 19.13 -1.95 1.24
N GLY A 63 19.43 -2.37 0.01
CA GLY A 63 19.69 -3.78 -0.31
C GLY A 63 18.45 -4.68 -0.39
N LEU A 64 17.24 -4.10 -0.41
CA LEU A 64 16.04 -4.87 -0.73
C LEU A 64 16.10 -5.37 -2.18
N LYS A 65 15.76 -6.65 -2.38
CA LYS A 65 15.82 -7.30 -3.70
C LYS A 65 14.79 -6.71 -4.68
N ARG A 66 13.60 -6.35 -4.20
CA ARG A 66 12.51 -5.75 -4.99
C ARG A 66 11.76 -4.74 -4.14
N GLY A 67 11.37 -3.61 -4.75
CA GLY A 67 10.48 -2.62 -4.13
C GLY A 67 9.05 -2.75 -4.66
N GLY A 68 8.07 -2.36 -3.85
CA GLY A 68 6.64 -2.35 -4.22
C GLY A 68 5.71 -2.95 -3.17
N SER A 69 4.43 -3.03 -3.51
CA SER A 69 3.40 -3.68 -2.70
C SER A 69 3.29 -5.18 -3.02
N SER A 70 3.07 -6.00 -1.99
CA SER A 70 2.72 -7.43 -2.14
C SER A 70 1.34 -7.68 -2.75
N ARG A 71 0.52 -6.64 -2.93
CA ARG A 71 -0.77 -6.70 -3.63
C ARG A 71 -0.69 -6.33 -5.12
N GLY A 72 0.51 -5.97 -5.61
CA GLY A 72 0.77 -5.59 -7.01
C GLY A 72 1.11 -6.77 -7.91
#